data_AF-J0WPE2-F1
#
_entry.id   AF-J0WPE2-F1
#
_cell.length_a   1.000
_cell.length_b   1.000
_cell.length_c   1.000
_cell.angle_alpha   90.00
_cell.angle_beta   90.00
_cell.angle_gamma   90.00
#
_symmetry.space_group_name_H-M   'P 1'
#
loop_
_entity.id
_entity.type
_entity.pdbx_description
1 polymer ?
#
loop_
_entity_poly.entity_id
_entity_poly.type
_entity_poly.pdbx_seq_one_letter_code
_entity_poly.pdbx_strand_id
1 'polypeptide(L)'
;PKWARTGPEDDDVAGKYAYARPFPELLQVGDDARCHCGASAGPSIPTEDRDCVIFDHVGAVRVKIQVRRCPECPPKSPMTAGPDLSDLGLFNMNNQTLISHALLNKYDTMLSANETTYHGFAQTLQREYESYDSEVPFMGADRFRTCWFAFMNVQPCKDDFKCSICGPEPEVVVVDGVTVCFHKRRRTAKLRPPTYTSRSSPIHEDVKPAKR
;
A
#
# COMPACT_ATOMS: atom_id res chain seq x y z
N PRO A 1 2.93 -11.90 -2.30
CA PRO A 1 4.25 -12.61 -2.35
C PRO A 1 4.02 -14.12 -2.31
N LYS A 2 4.95 -14.97 -2.77
CA LYS A 2 4.72 -16.43 -2.85
C LYS A 2 4.30 -17.08 -1.53
N TRP A 3 4.90 -16.66 -0.41
CA TRP A 3 4.59 -17.20 0.92
C TRP A 3 3.17 -16.87 1.42
N ALA A 4 2.53 -15.86 0.84
CA ALA A 4 1.19 -15.40 1.22
C ALA A 4 0.10 -15.95 0.29
N ARG A 5 0.44 -16.76 -0.71
CA ARG A 5 -0.52 -17.36 -1.65
C ARG A 5 -1.11 -18.62 -1.03
N THR A 6 -2.43 -18.80 -1.15
CA THR A 6 -3.19 -19.89 -0.53
C THR A 6 -3.37 -21.10 -1.47
N GLY A 7 -3.24 -20.89 -2.78
CA GLY A 7 -3.31 -21.97 -3.78
C GLY A 7 -2.88 -21.53 -5.19
N PRO A 8 -2.87 -22.46 -6.16
CA PRO A 8 -2.53 -22.18 -7.57
C PRO A 8 -3.42 -21.12 -8.23
N GLU A 9 -4.67 -21.00 -7.81
CA GLU A 9 -5.61 -19.96 -8.25
C GLU A 9 -5.10 -18.54 -7.94
N ASP A 10 -4.37 -18.36 -6.84
CA ASP A 10 -3.75 -17.09 -6.49
C ASP A 10 -2.52 -16.81 -7.37
N ASP A 11 -1.85 -17.84 -7.88
CA ASP A 11 -0.73 -17.68 -8.80
C ASP A 11 -1.19 -17.11 -10.16
N ASP A 12 -2.39 -17.51 -10.61
CA ASP A 12 -2.98 -17.03 -11.86
C ASP A 12 -3.48 -15.58 -11.75
N VAL A 13 -3.98 -15.18 -10.57
CA VAL A 13 -4.51 -13.82 -10.33
C VAL A 13 -3.42 -12.82 -9.94
N ALA A 14 -2.43 -13.23 -9.13
CA ALA A 14 -1.39 -12.32 -8.62
C ALA A 14 -0.42 -11.82 -9.71
N GLY A 15 -0.50 -12.36 -10.92
CA GLY A 15 0.39 -12.04 -12.03
C GLY A 15 1.84 -12.47 -11.79
N LYS A 16 2.67 -12.25 -12.81
CA LYS A 16 4.13 -12.45 -12.73
C LYS A 16 4.77 -11.07 -12.75
N TYR A 17 5.52 -10.73 -11.71
CA TYR A 17 6.41 -9.57 -11.73
C TYR A 17 7.84 -10.04 -11.52
N ALA A 18 8.78 -9.42 -12.22
CA ALA A 18 10.19 -9.61 -11.97
C ALA A 18 10.69 -8.50 -11.04
N TYR A 19 11.39 -8.86 -9.97
CA TYR A 19 12.20 -7.88 -9.25
C TYR A 19 13.45 -7.61 -10.10
N ALA A 20 13.34 -6.67 -11.04
CA ALA A 20 14.38 -6.34 -12.00
C ALA A 20 15.25 -5.21 -11.46
N ARG A 21 16.55 -5.49 -11.27
CA ARG A 21 17.58 -4.47 -11.05
C ARG A 21 18.73 -4.65 -12.04
N PRO A 22 19.35 -3.55 -12.51
CA PRO A 22 19.05 -2.15 -12.21
C PRO A 22 17.70 -1.69 -12.80
N PHE A 23 17.09 -0.67 -12.20
CA PHE A 23 15.88 -0.06 -12.76
C PHE A 23 16.25 0.76 -14.02
N PRO A 24 15.38 0.83 -15.04
CA PRO A 24 15.60 1.69 -16.20
C PRO A 24 15.69 3.17 -15.79
N GLU A 25 16.57 3.93 -16.44
CA GLU A 25 16.67 5.38 -16.23
C GLU A 25 15.42 6.14 -16.72
N LEU A 26 14.73 5.58 -17.71
CA LEU A 26 13.47 6.09 -18.26
C LEU A 26 12.41 4.99 -18.27
N LEU A 27 11.32 5.26 -17.56
CA LEU A 27 10.13 4.41 -17.52
C LEU A 27 9.16 4.86 -18.60
N GLN A 28 9.06 4.08 -19.67
CA GLN A 28 8.26 4.41 -20.85
C GLN A 28 6.76 4.20 -20.59
N VAL A 29 5.93 5.03 -21.24
CA VAL A 29 4.48 4.95 -21.14
C VAL A 29 3.91 4.03 -22.23
N GLY A 30 3.20 2.98 -21.82
CA GLY A 30 2.55 2.03 -22.71
C GLY A 30 1.17 2.50 -23.20
N ASP A 31 0.46 1.57 -23.84
CA ASP A 31 -0.94 1.76 -24.26
C ASP A 31 -1.93 1.60 -23.10
N ASP A 32 -1.45 1.06 -21.99
CA ASP A 32 -2.17 0.84 -20.73
C ASP A 32 -2.17 2.05 -19.79
N ALA A 33 -1.67 3.20 -20.25
CA ALA A 33 -1.53 4.40 -19.43
C ALA A 33 -2.88 4.90 -18.89
N ARG A 34 -3.01 4.92 -17.56
CA ARG A 34 -4.23 5.35 -16.87
C ARG A 34 -4.00 6.57 -16.00
N CYS A 35 -4.96 7.48 -16.05
CA CYS A 35 -5.05 8.59 -15.13
C CYS A 35 -5.76 8.14 -13.84
N HIS A 36 -5.51 8.87 -12.74
CA HIS A 36 -6.23 8.70 -11.48
C HIS A 36 -7.77 8.79 -11.62
N CYS A 37 -8.28 9.55 -12.60
CA CYS A 37 -9.72 9.62 -12.86
C CYS A 37 -10.30 8.38 -13.57
N GLY A 38 -9.47 7.39 -13.93
CA GLY A 38 -9.87 6.18 -14.66
C GLY A 38 -9.75 6.28 -16.18
N ALA A 39 -9.56 7.49 -16.73
CA ALA A 39 -9.40 7.68 -18.17
C ALA A 39 -8.08 7.08 -18.67
N SER A 40 -8.14 6.44 -19.84
CA SER A 40 -6.96 6.00 -20.59
C SER A 40 -6.45 7.14 -21.48
N ALA A 41 -5.14 7.37 -21.48
CA ALA A 41 -4.50 8.29 -22.40
C ALA A 41 -3.87 7.51 -23.55
N GLY A 42 -4.58 7.46 -24.68
CA GLY A 42 -4.13 6.75 -25.87
C GLY A 42 -2.86 7.33 -26.51
N PRO A 43 -2.26 6.62 -27.48
CA PRO A 43 -0.99 6.96 -28.11
C PRO A 43 -1.03 8.24 -28.95
N SER A 44 -2.21 8.77 -29.26
CA SER A 44 -2.38 10.06 -29.96
C SER A 44 -2.02 11.27 -29.11
N ILE A 45 -1.95 11.12 -27.79
CA ILE A 45 -1.61 12.22 -26.87
C ILE A 45 -0.08 12.26 -26.72
N PRO A 46 0.57 13.44 -26.90
CA PRO A 46 2.01 13.58 -26.72
C PRO A 46 2.48 13.14 -25.34
N THR A 47 3.67 12.55 -25.30
CA THR A 47 4.34 12.13 -24.08
C THR A 47 5.20 13.26 -23.51
N GLU A 48 5.23 13.36 -22.19
CA GLU A 48 6.07 14.29 -21.43
C GLU A 48 6.94 13.49 -20.46
N ASP A 49 8.22 13.80 -20.40
CA ASP A 49 9.13 13.24 -19.40
C ASP A 49 8.99 13.99 -18.07
N ARG A 50 8.89 13.26 -16.96
CA ARG A 50 8.87 13.80 -15.60
C ARG A 50 9.86 13.11 -14.69
N ASP A 51 10.44 13.86 -13.77
CA ASP A 51 11.28 13.30 -12.71
C ASP A 51 10.42 12.58 -11.66
N CYS A 52 10.88 11.41 -11.24
CA CYS A 52 10.24 10.62 -10.19
C CYS A 52 11.30 9.89 -9.35
N VAL A 53 10.86 9.34 -8.23
CA VAL A 53 11.71 8.58 -7.30
C VAL A 53 11.15 7.18 -7.15
N ILE A 54 11.98 6.18 -7.38
CA ILE A 54 11.69 4.78 -7.03
C ILE A 54 12.22 4.53 -5.63
N PHE A 55 11.33 4.14 -4.72
CA PHE A 55 11.67 3.66 -3.39
C PHE A 55 11.71 2.13 -3.40
N ASP A 56 12.86 1.57 -3.04
CA ASP A 56 13.09 0.12 -2.95
C ASP A 56 13.55 -0.28 -1.55
N HIS A 57 13.56 -1.57 -1.24
CA HIS A 57 13.89 -2.06 0.10
C HIS A 57 15.34 -1.85 0.52
N VAL A 58 16.25 -1.54 -0.42
CA VAL A 58 17.67 -1.26 -0.13
C VAL A 58 18.06 0.22 -0.26
N GLY A 59 17.18 1.04 -0.83
CA GLY A 59 17.52 2.43 -1.17
C GLY A 59 16.51 3.03 -2.14
N ALA A 60 16.67 4.31 -2.44
CA ALA A 60 15.85 5.01 -3.41
C ALA A 60 16.70 5.68 -4.49
N VAL A 61 16.17 5.71 -5.71
CA VAL A 61 16.87 6.24 -6.90
C VAL A 61 15.99 7.21 -7.66
N ARG A 62 16.60 8.24 -8.25
CA ARG A 62 15.92 9.18 -9.15
C ARG A 62 15.91 8.63 -10.58
N VAL A 63 14.74 8.63 -11.20
CA VAL A 63 14.57 8.21 -12.60
C VAL A 63 13.55 9.12 -13.31
N LYS A 64 13.46 9.00 -14.63
CA LYS A 64 12.41 9.67 -15.40
C LYS A 64 11.26 8.72 -15.72
N ILE A 65 10.06 9.27 -15.80
CA ILE A 65 8.85 8.56 -16.22
C ILE A 65 8.16 9.34 -17.32
N GLN A 66 7.72 8.64 -18.35
CA GLN A 66 6.88 9.21 -19.40
C GLN A 66 5.43 9.22 -18.94
N VAL A 67 4.76 10.33 -19.18
CA VAL A 67 3.34 10.49 -18.89
C VAL A 67 2.64 11.15 -20.07
N ARG A 68 1.32 10.96 -20.17
CA ARG A 68 0.46 11.65 -21.12
C ARG A 68 -0.53 12.54 -20.38
N ARG A 69 -0.91 13.66 -20.97
CA ARG A 69 -1.96 14.51 -20.40
C ARG A 69 -3.30 13.76 -20.40
N CYS A 70 -4.03 13.82 -19.30
CA CYS A 70 -5.36 13.19 -19.25
C CYS A 70 -6.35 13.95 -20.16
N PRO A 71 -7.10 13.27 -21.05
CA PRO A 71 -8.07 13.92 -21.93
C PRO A 71 -9.37 14.32 -21.21
N GLU A 72 -9.74 13.64 -20.13
CA GLU A 72 -11.01 13.87 -19.41
C GLU A 72 -10.87 14.85 -18.24
N CYS A 73 -9.67 14.98 -17.68
CA CYS A 73 -9.45 15.91 -16.59
C CYS A 73 -9.50 17.36 -17.08
N PRO A 74 -10.05 18.30 -16.28
CA PRO A 74 -10.07 19.71 -16.64
C PRO A 74 -8.65 20.22 -17.00
N PRO A 75 -8.49 21.14 -17.96
CA PRO A 75 -7.17 21.62 -18.38
C PRO A 75 -6.32 22.24 -17.25
N LYS A 76 -6.96 22.75 -16.20
CA LYS A 76 -6.31 23.30 -14.99
C LYS A 76 -5.81 22.22 -14.03
N SER A 77 -6.23 20.97 -14.22
CA SER A 77 -5.85 19.84 -13.39
C SER A 77 -4.44 19.36 -13.79
N PRO A 78 -3.51 19.16 -12.84
CA PRO A 78 -2.16 18.67 -13.13
C PRO A 78 -2.11 17.15 -13.42
N MET A 79 -3.28 16.52 -13.59
CA MET A 79 -3.43 15.07 -13.70
C MET A 79 -2.87 14.54 -15.01
N THR A 80 -2.05 13.51 -14.89
CA THR A 80 -1.41 12.82 -16.01
C THR A 80 -1.64 11.33 -15.91
N ALA A 81 -1.78 10.68 -17.05
CA ALA A 81 -1.79 9.22 -17.16
C ALA A 81 -0.35 8.71 -17.27
N GLY A 82 0.02 7.76 -16.41
CA GLY A 82 1.33 7.13 -16.45
C GLY A 82 1.22 5.62 -16.63
N PRO A 83 2.36 4.93 -16.84
CA PRO A 83 2.42 3.48 -16.96
C PRO A 83 2.04 2.76 -15.66
N ASP A 84 1.55 1.53 -15.77
CA ASP A 84 1.23 0.66 -14.63
C ASP A 84 2.49 0.13 -13.92
N LEU A 85 3.54 -0.17 -14.69
CA LEU A 85 4.88 -0.62 -14.24
C LEU A 85 4.89 -1.95 -13.43
N SER A 86 3.78 -2.68 -13.40
CA SER A 86 3.64 -3.95 -12.69
C SER A 86 4.62 -5.02 -13.18
N ASP A 87 4.92 -5.06 -14.48
CA ASP A 87 5.91 -5.97 -15.09
C ASP A 87 7.33 -5.78 -14.50
N LEU A 88 7.67 -4.55 -14.13
CA LEU A 88 8.94 -4.19 -13.47
C LEU A 88 8.90 -4.41 -11.95
N GLY A 89 7.78 -4.90 -11.42
CA GLY A 89 7.55 -5.02 -9.98
C GLY A 89 7.52 -3.67 -9.29
N LEU A 90 6.99 -2.63 -9.95
CA LEU A 90 6.84 -1.30 -9.39
C LEU A 90 5.36 -0.94 -9.30
N PHE A 91 4.99 -0.31 -8.19
CA PHE A 91 3.70 0.31 -7.97
C PHE A 91 3.80 1.82 -8.21
N ASN A 92 3.03 2.31 -9.18
CA ASN A 92 2.94 3.73 -9.49
C ASN A 92 1.89 4.44 -8.62
N MET A 93 2.33 5.17 -7.60
CA MET A 93 1.41 5.90 -6.71
C MET A 93 0.82 7.15 -7.39
N ASN A 94 1.66 7.95 -8.04
CA ASN A 94 1.26 9.28 -8.55
C ASN A 94 2.19 9.86 -9.63
N ASN A 95 2.91 9.03 -10.38
CA ASN A 95 3.91 9.42 -11.38
C ASN A 95 5.11 10.22 -10.85
N GLN A 96 5.21 10.43 -9.53
CA GLN A 96 6.36 11.07 -8.88
C GLN A 96 6.98 10.15 -7.81
N THR A 97 6.14 9.31 -7.20
CA THR A 97 6.51 8.34 -6.18
C THR A 97 6.21 6.96 -6.72
N LEU A 98 7.24 6.17 -6.91
CA LEU A 98 7.13 4.78 -7.33
C LEU A 98 7.67 3.92 -6.19
N ILE A 99 7.04 2.76 -5.96
CA ILE A 99 7.42 1.88 -4.86
C ILE A 99 7.63 0.48 -5.40
N SER A 100 8.75 -0.14 -5.09
CA SER A 100 8.96 -1.52 -5.50
C SER A 100 8.02 -2.48 -4.74
N HIS A 101 7.53 -3.49 -5.43
CA HIS A 101 6.82 -4.60 -4.80
C HIS A 101 7.70 -5.29 -3.76
N ALA A 102 9.03 -5.32 -3.95
CA ALA A 102 9.96 -5.84 -2.96
C ALA A 102 9.90 -5.08 -1.62
N LEU A 103 9.82 -3.74 -1.66
CA LEU A 103 9.65 -2.91 -0.48
C LEU A 103 8.30 -3.15 0.21
N LEU A 104 7.21 -3.21 -0.57
CA LEU A 104 5.87 -3.49 -0.04
C LEU A 104 5.80 -4.89 0.60
N ASN A 105 6.33 -5.91 -0.08
CA ASN A 105 6.42 -7.27 0.44
C ASN A 105 7.29 -7.38 1.70
N LYS A 106 8.38 -6.58 1.80
CA LYS A 106 9.21 -6.53 3.01
C LYS A 106 8.38 -6.06 4.20
N TYR A 107 7.56 -5.01 4.00
CA TYR A 107 6.64 -4.57 5.03
C TYR A 107 5.60 -5.62 5.37
N ASP A 108 4.91 -6.21 4.39
CA ASP A 108 3.90 -7.24 4.65
C ASP A 108 4.49 -8.42 5.45
N THR A 109 5.71 -8.84 5.10
CA THR A 109 6.42 -9.90 5.84
C THR A 109 6.68 -9.50 7.29
N MET A 110 7.17 -8.27 7.53
CA MET A 110 7.45 -7.77 8.87
C MET A 110 6.19 -7.49 9.69
N LEU A 111 5.11 -7.06 9.04
CA LEU A 111 3.81 -6.86 9.63
C LEU A 111 3.23 -8.21 10.08
N SER A 112 3.21 -9.22 9.21
CA SER A 112 2.65 -10.53 9.52
C SER A 112 3.49 -11.33 10.51
N ALA A 113 4.82 -11.22 10.48
CA ALA A 113 5.69 -12.00 11.34
C ALA A 113 5.97 -11.35 12.70
N ASN A 114 6.03 -10.01 12.76
CA ASN A 114 6.52 -9.27 13.93
C ASN A 114 5.58 -8.13 14.37
N GLU A 115 4.36 -8.05 13.85
CA GLU A 115 3.39 -6.98 14.16
C GLU A 115 3.98 -5.57 13.96
N THR A 116 4.86 -5.45 12.96
CA THR A 116 5.65 -4.22 12.78
C THR A 116 4.74 -3.05 12.41
N THR A 117 4.74 -2.00 13.22
CA THR A 117 4.00 -0.76 12.92
C THR A 117 4.63 0.01 11.76
N TYR A 118 3.84 0.81 11.04
CA TYR A 118 4.35 1.71 9.98
C TYR A 118 5.49 2.61 10.47
N HIS A 119 5.41 3.11 11.70
CA HIS A 119 6.41 4.02 12.25
C HIS A 119 7.71 3.28 12.56
N GLY A 120 7.62 2.08 13.15
CA GLY A 120 8.78 1.23 13.40
C GLY A 120 9.46 0.78 12.10
N PHE A 121 8.66 0.42 11.09
CA PHE A 121 9.16 0.05 9.78
C PHE A 121 9.88 1.22 9.08
N ALA A 122 9.24 2.38 9.01
CA ALA A 122 9.83 3.55 8.36
C ALA A 122 11.11 4.03 9.06
N GLN A 123 11.16 3.98 10.39
CA GLN A 123 12.38 4.29 11.14
C GLN A 123 13.50 3.28 10.86
N THR A 124 13.17 1.99 10.71
CA THR A 124 14.15 0.96 10.37
C THR A 124 14.73 1.20 8.97
N LEU A 125 13.87 1.42 7.97
CA LEU A 125 14.32 1.71 6.62
C LEU A 125 15.09 3.02 6.50
N GLN A 126 14.71 4.05 7.26
CA GLN A 126 15.47 5.29 7.28
C GLN A 126 16.92 5.06 7.73
N ARG A 127 17.12 4.28 8.80
CA ARG A 127 18.46 3.91 9.28
C ARG A 127 19.22 3.04 8.28
N GLU A 128 18.55 2.10 7.62
CA GLU A 128 19.16 1.28 6.56
C GLU A 128 19.62 2.16 5.39
N TYR A 129 18.76 3.08 4.92
CA TYR A 129 19.08 4.01 3.84
C TYR A 129 20.27 4.91 4.19
N GLU A 130 20.32 5.42 5.43
CA GLU A 130 21.45 6.20 5.95
C GLU A 130 22.73 5.35 6.04
N SER A 131 22.62 4.07 6.41
CA SER A 131 23.78 3.17 6.54
C SER A 131 24.35 2.71 5.20
N TYR A 132 23.54 2.71 4.14
CA TYR A 132 23.92 2.30 2.79
C TYR A 132 24.07 3.47 1.81
N ASP A 133 24.16 4.71 2.32
CA ASP A 133 24.35 5.92 1.53
C ASP A 133 23.34 6.05 0.36
N SER A 134 22.06 5.77 0.64
CA SER A 134 20.99 5.91 -0.35
C SER A 134 20.92 7.34 -0.90
N GLU A 135 20.78 7.48 -2.22
CA GLU A 135 20.74 8.77 -2.92
C GLU A 135 19.62 9.68 -2.38
N VAL A 136 18.47 9.07 -2.06
CA VAL A 136 17.30 9.76 -1.51
C VAL A 136 16.95 9.14 -0.14
N PRO A 137 16.63 9.95 0.89
CA PRO A 137 16.20 9.44 2.18
C PRO A 137 14.86 8.70 2.07
N PHE A 138 14.62 7.75 2.98
CA PHE A 138 13.37 7.00 2.99
C PHE A 138 12.16 7.91 3.20
N MET A 139 11.01 7.53 2.63
CA MET A 139 9.78 8.28 2.82
C MET A 139 9.29 8.14 4.26
N GLY A 140 8.88 9.24 4.90
CA GLY A 140 8.33 9.19 6.25
C GLY A 140 7.11 8.26 6.38
N ALA A 141 6.83 7.81 7.61
CA ALA A 141 5.82 6.80 7.91
C ALA A 141 4.42 7.11 7.36
N ASP A 142 3.99 8.37 7.39
CA ASP A 142 2.67 8.76 6.88
C ASP A 142 2.56 8.57 5.37
N ARG A 143 3.60 8.93 4.61
CA ARG A 143 3.64 8.76 3.15
C ARG A 143 3.70 7.29 2.78
N PHE A 144 4.56 6.53 3.46
CA PHE A 144 4.63 5.08 3.28
C PHE A 144 3.28 4.42 3.53
N ARG A 145 2.62 4.74 4.66
CA ARG A 145 1.28 4.23 4.99
C ARG A 145 0.27 4.55 3.88
N THR A 146 0.25 5.78 3.38
CA THR A 146 -0.66 6.15 2.28
C THR A 146 -0.41 5.32 1.04
N CYS A 147 0.85 5.10 0.66
CA CYS A 147 1.17 4.29 -0.51
C CYS A 147 0.86 2.81 -0.31
N TRP A 148 1.11 2.25 0.87
CA TRP A 148 0.74 0.88 1.20
C TRP A 148 -0.78 0.66 1.11
N PHE A 149 -1.59 1.56 1.68
CA PHE A 149 -3.05 1.45 1.53
C PHE A 149 -3.52 1.61 0.08
N ALA A 150 -2.86 2.46 -0.72
CA ALA A 150 -3.18 2.58 -2.13
C ALA A 150 -2.85 1.29 -2.89
N PHE A 151 -1.73 0.64 -2.57
CA PHE A 151 -1.36 -0.66 -3.10
C PHE A 151 -2.36 -1.76 -2.70
N MET A 152 -2.74 -1.82 -1.42
CA MET A 152 -3.74 -2.78 -0.95
C MET A 152 -5.10 -2.61 -1.65
N ASN A 153 -5.50 -1.38 -1.97
CA ASN A 153 -6.78 -1.12 -2.65
C ASN A 153 -6.81 -1.64 -4.10
N VAL A 154 -5.65 -1.78 -4.75
CA VAL A 154 -5.59 -2.34 -6.12
C VAL A 154 -5.43 -3.86 -6.11
N GLN A 155 -5.06 -4.45 -4.98
CA GLN A 155 -5.02 -5.90 -4.84
C GLN A 155 -6.44 -6.46 -4.68
N PRO A 156 -6.90 -7.35 -5.58
CA PRO A 156 -8.17 -8.02 -5.41
C PRO A 156 -8.03 -9.07 -4.31
N CYS A 157 -8.19 -8.69 -3.04
CA CYS A 157 -8.42 -9.64 -1.95
C CYS A 157 -9.86 -10.18 -2.09
N LYS A 158 -10.03 -11.12 -3.02
CA LYS A 158 -11.29 -11.84 -3.25
C LYS A 158 -11.46 -13.03 -2.31
N ASP A 159 -10.57 -13.16 -1.34
CA ASP A 159 -10.73 -14.06 -0.23
C ASP A 159 -11.93 -13.56 0.54
N ASP A 160 -13.06 -14.15 0.20
CA ASP A 160 -14.25 -14.17 0.99
C ASP A 160 -13.82 -14.61 2.40
N PHE A 161 -13.47 -13.65 3.27
CA PHE A 161 -13.46 -13.79 4.72
C PHE A 161 -14.92 -14.00 5.17
N LYS A 162 -15.53 -15.06 4.63
CA LYS A 162 -16.83 -15.57 4.96
C LYS A 162 -16.61 -16.43 6.17
N CYS A 163 -16.91 -15.85 7.33
CA CYS A 163 -17.16 -16.64 8.50
C CYS A 163 -18.20 -17.72 8.12
N SER A 164 -17.89 -19.01 8.36
CA SER A 164 -18.78 -20.12 8.02
C SER A 164 -20.12 -20.08 8.76
N ILE A 165 -20.23 -19.24 9.79
CA ILE A 165 -21.43 -18.98 10.59
C ILE A 165 -22.08 -17.64 10.20
N CYS A 166 -21.28 -16.62 9.91
CA CYS A 166 -21.70 -15.22 9.79
C CYS A 166 -21.87 -14.75 8.34
N GLY A 167 -21.34 -15.49 7.37
CA GLY A 167 -21.27 -15.04 5.97
C GLY A 167 -20.21 -13.94 5.73
N PRO A 168 -20.30 -13.24 4.59
CA PRO A 168 -19.25 -12.31 4.10
C PRO A 168 -19.16 -10.99 4.86
N GLU A 169 -20.18 -10.64 5.64
CA GLU A 169 -20.30 -9.35 6.32
C GLU A 169 -20.55 -9.58 7.82
N PRO A 170 -19.53 -10.04 8.59
CA PRO A 170 -19.67 -10.16 10.03
C PRO A 170 -19.90 -8.77 10.66
N GLU A 171 -20.81 -8.69 11.64
CA GLU A 171 -21.13 -7.43 12.34
C GLU A 171 -19.88 -6.82 13.05
N VAL A 172 -18.93 -7.67 13.42
CA VAL A 172 -17.67 -7.29 14.06
C VAL A 172 -16.52 -8.11 13.48
N VAL A 173 -15.50 -7.43 12.95
CA VAL A 173 -14.23 -8.03 12.55
C VAL A 173 -13.19 -7.69 13.62
N VAL A 174 -12.69 -8.71 14.32
CA VAL A 174 -11.57 -8.57 15.26
C VAL A 174 -10.32 -9.09 14.55
N VAL A 175 -9.41 -8.19 14.22
CA VAL A 175 -8.09 -8.55 13.68
C VAL A 175 -7.11 -8.49 14.85
N ASP A 176 -6.53 -9.63 15.22
CA ASP A 176 -5.45 -9.66 16.19
C ASP A 176 -4.22 -8.99 15.55
N GLY A 177 -3.76 -7.88 16.12
CA GLY A 177 -2.53 -7.21 15.69
C GLY A 177 -2.62 -5.84 15.01
N VAL A 178 -3.78 -5.16 14.86
CA VAL A 178 -3.78 -3.72 14.48
C VAL A 178 -4.94 -2.94 15.09
N THR A 179 -4.65 -1.88 15.85
CA THR A 179 -5.67 -0.89 16.23
C THR A 179 -5.88 0.10 15.08
N VAL A 180 -6.87 -0.15 14.22
CA VAL A 180 -7.28 0.81 13.17
C VAL A 180 -8.17 1.88 13.79
N CYS A 181 -7.62 3.08 14.01
CA CYS A 181 -8.40 4.22 14.46
C CYS A 181 -8.93 5.03 13.26
N PHE A 182 -10.25 5.17 13.18
CA PHE A 182 -10.89 6.08 12.22
C PHE A 182 -10.56 7.55 12.52
N HIS A 183 -10.39 8.35 11.46
CA HIS A 183 -10.25 9.80 11.58
C HIS A 183 -11.45 10.39 12.36
N LYS A 184 -11.23 11.38 13.25
CA LYS A 184 -12.27 11.96 14.14
C LYS A 184 -13.57 12.33 13.42
N ARG A 185 -13.47 12.81 12.16
CA ARG A 185 -14.63 13.19 11.32
C ARG A 185 -15.52 12.02 10.88
N ARG A 186 -15.03 10.78 10.96
CA ARG A 186 -15.78 9.55 10.66
C ARG A 186 -16.23 8.79 11.91
N ARG A 187 -16.00 9.34 13.11
CA ARG A 187 -16.62 8.82 14.34
C ARG A 187 -18.11 9.10 14.29
N THR A 188 -18.90 8.10 13.92
CA THR A 188 -20.34 8.13 14.16
C THR A 188 -20.58 7.94 15.66
N ALA A 189 -21.65 8.52 16.22
CA ALA A 189 -22.02 8.36 17.63
C ALA A 189 -22.35 6.91 18.04
N LYS A 190 -22.29 5.97 17.08
CA LYS A 190 -22.62 4.55 17.26
C LYS A 190 -21.38 3.67 17.46
N LEU A 191 -20.17 4.17 17.20
CA LEU A 191 -18.94 3.42 17.44
C LEU A 191 -18.59 3.47 18.94
N ARG A 192 -18.64 2.31 19.61
CA ARG A 192 -18.18 2.13 21.00
C ARG A 192 -16.95 1.23 21.01
N PRO A 193 -15.95 1.48 21.86
CA PRO A 193 -14.79 0.60 21.96
C PRO A 193 -15.23 -0.79 22.45
N PRO A 194 -14.52 -1.87 22.07
CA PRO A 194 -14.80 -3.22 22.57
C PRO A 194 -14.72 -3.35 24.10
N THR A 195 -14.08 -2.38 24.76
CA THR A 195 -13.98 -2.26 26.22
C THR A 195 -15.15 -1.49 26.86
N TYR A 196 -16.17 -1.11 26.09
CA TYR A 196 -17.33 -0.40 26.61
C TYR A 196 -18.19 -1.36 27.44
N THR A 197 -18.16 -1.19 28.76
CA THR A 197 -18.96 -1.97 29.71
C THR A 197 -20.45 -1.61 29.60
N SER A 198 -21.32 -2.62 29.57
CA SER A 198 -22.77 -2.48 29.66
C SER A 198 -23.28 -3.06 30.98
N ARG A 199 -24.58 -2.87 31.29
CA ARG A 199 -25.20 -3.49 32.48
C ARG A 199 -25.23 -5.03 32.44
N SER A 200 -25.03 -5.62 31.27
CA SER A 200 -24.95 -7.07 31.07
C SER A 200 -23.51 -7.58 30.95
N SER A 201 -22.51 -6.70 31.07
CA SER A 201 -21.11 -7.13 31.04
C SER A 201 -20.79 -8.00 32.26
N PRO A 202 -20.06 -9.12 32.07
CA PRO A 202 -19.67 -9.97 33.19
C PRO A 202 -18.77 -9.19 34.14
N ILE A 203 -19.14 -9.22 35.43
CA ILE A 203 -18.36 -8.64 36.52
C ILE A 203 -17.57 -9.78 37.16
N HIS A 204 -16.25 -9.67 37.12
CA HIS A 204 -15.37 -10.58 37.84
C HIS A 204 -14.96 -9.91 39.16
N GLU A 205 -15.56 -10.33 40.26
CA GLU A 205 -15.11 -9.99 41.60
C GLU A 205 -13.82 -10.82 41.86
N ASP A 206 -12.73 -10.20 42.35
CA ASP A 206 -11.38 -10.78 42.51
C ASP A 206 -10.42 -10.82 41.29
N VAL A 207 -10.39 -9.76 40.47
CA VAL A 207 -9.25 -9.54 39.55
C VAL A 207 -8.00 -9.15 40.34
N LYS A 208 -7.06 -10.08 40.54
CA LYS A 208 -5.75 -9.78 41.10
C LYS A 208 -4.94 -8.95 40.10
N PRO A 209 -4.46 -7.75 40.45
CA PRO A 209 -3.62 -6.96 39.55
C PRO A 209 -2.34 -7.73 39.21
N ALA A 210 -1.85 -7.57 37.98
CA ALA A 210 -0.59 -8.15 37.55
C ALA A 210 0.52 -7.71 38.53
N LYS A 211 1.34 -8.67 38.98
CA LYS A 211 2.48 -8.37 39.86
C LYS A 211 3.40 -7.38 39.14
N ARG A 212 3.68 -6.25 39.79
CA ARG A 212 4.67 -5.26 39.32
C ARG A 212 6.06 -5.85 39.27
#